data_AF-E9EI75-F1
#
_entry.id   AF-E9EI75-F1
#
_cell.length_a   1.000
_cell.length_b   1.000
_cell.length_c   1.000
_cell.angle_alpha   90.00
_cell.angle_beta   90.00
_cell.angle_gamma   90.00
#
_symmetry.space_group_name_H-M   'P 1'
#
loop_
_entity.id
_entity.type
_entity.pdbx_description
1 polymer ?
#
loop_
_entity_poly.entity_id
_entity_poly.type
_entity_poly.pdbx_seq_one_letter_code
_entity_poly.pdbx_strand_id
1 'polypeptide(L)'
;MLSKKYKYIIFKLSDDFKEIVIEEASNDKDWENFREKLINSTTKNKSGTVGKGCRYAVYDFEYSLAAGDGVRNKITFIAWSPDDAGVQPKMIYASSKEALKRSLTGIATELQANDADDIEYDTIVKTVSKGLAG
;
A
#
# COMPACT_ATOMS: atom_id res chain seq x y z
N MET A 1 7.80 -3.74 -15.54
CA MET A 1 7.72 -2.43 -14.85
C MET A 1 6.27 -1.98 -14.93
N LEU A 2 5.64 -1.50 -13.84
CA LEU A 2 4.32 -0.86 -13.90
C LEU A 2 4.41 0.26 -14.95
N SER A 3 3.93 -0.04 -16.16
CA SER A 3 4.24 0.75 -17.34
C SER A 3 3.26 1.91 -17.40
N LYS A 4 3.55 3.02 -16.71
CA LYS A 4 2.88 4.34 -16.80
C LYS A 4 1.33 4.38 -16.77
N LYS A 5 0.65 3.27 -16.49
CA LYS A 5 -0.80 3.11 -16.68
C LYS A 5 -1.59 3.18 -15.38
N TYR A 6 -0.94 3.04 -14.22
CA TYR A 6 -1.56 3.17 -12.90
C TYR A 6 -0.60 3.90 -11.96
N LYS A 7 -1.12 4.87 -11.21
CA LYS A 7 -0.41 5.56 -10.13
C LYS A 7 -0.33 4.68 -8.89
N TYR A 8 -1.40 3.92 -8.63
CA TYR A 8 -1.40 2.89 -7.60
C TYR A 8 -2.27 1.68 -7.96
N ILE A 9 -1.97 0.57 -7.29
CA ILE A 9 -2.78 -0.64 -7.31
C ILE A 9 -2.96 -1.09 -5.86
N ILE A 10 -4.20 -1.28 -5.43
CA ILE A 10 -4.59 -1.85 -4.15
C ILE A 10 -4.95 -3.31 -4.37
N PHE A 11 -4.39 -4.18 -3.54
CA PHE A 11 -4.64 -5.61 -3.51
C PHE A 11 -5.30 -6.00 -2.19
N LYS A 12 -6.17 -7.00 -2.27
CA LYS A 12 -6.75 -7.66 -1.10
C LYS A 12 -6.63 -9.17 -1.24
N LEU A 13 -6.72 -9.88 -0.12
CA LEU A 13 -7.03 -11.30 -0.15
C LEU A 13 -8.49 -11.51 -0.59
N SER A 14 -8.72 -12.59 -1.34
CA SER A 14 -10.04 -13.11 -1.65
C SER A 14 -10.83 -13.40 -0.37
N ASP A 15 -12.16 -13.48 -0.47
CA ASP A 15 -13.03 -13.69 0.70
C ASP A 15 -12.76 -15.04 1.41
N ASP A 16 -12.17 -16.00 0.69
CA ASP A 16 -11.73 -17.28 1.24
C ASP A 16 -10.26 -17.27 1.74
N PHE A 17 -9.59 -16.12 1.65
CA PHE A 17 -8.20 -15.86 2.04
C PHE A 17 -7.14 -16.71 1.32
N LYS A 18 -7.44 -17.23 0.12
CA LYS A 18 -6.52 -18.11 -0.62
C LYS A 18 -5.71 -17.41 -1.69
N GLU A 19 -6.24 -16.34 -2.26
CA GLU A 19 -5.63 -15.67 -3.40
C GLU A 19 -5.52 -14.18 -3.14
N ILE A 20 -4.51 -13.55 -3.73
CA ILE A 20 -4.37 -12.09 -3.71
C ILE A 20 -4.97 -11.58 -5.02
N VAL A 21 -5.97 -10.72 -4.91
CA VAL A 21 -6.69 -10.13 -6.03
C VAL A 21 -6.51 -8.62 -6.04
N ILE A 22 -6.61 -8.02 -7.22
CA ILE A 22 -6.65 -6.57 -7.36
C ILE A 22 -8.00 -6.09 -6.85
N GLU A 23 -7.98 -5.24 -5.83
CA GLU A 23 -9.17 -4.52 -5.39
C GLU A 23 -9.40 -3.28 -6.26
N GLU A 24 -8.32 -2.54 -6.53
CA GLU A 24 -8.38 -1.35 -7.36
C GLU A 24 -7.07 -1.11 -8.10
N ALA A 25 -7.14 -0.62 -9.34
CA ALA A 25 -6.01 -0.05 -10.06
C ALA A 25 -6.40 1.31 -10.62
N SER A 26 -5.69 2.37 -10.22
CA SER A 26 -6.08 3.75 -10.52
C SER A 26 -4.89 4.62 -10.94
N ASN A 27 -5.18 5.64 -11.74
CA ASN A 27 -4.25 6.71 -12.12
C ASN A 27 -4.38 7.97 -11.27
N ASP A 28 -5.25 7.93 -10.26
CA ASP A 28 -5.47 9.06 -9.39
C ASP A 28 -4.17 9.43 -8.66
N LYS A 29 -3.80 10.71 -8.75
CA LYS A 29 -2.60 11.27 -8.15
C LYS A 29 -2.87 11.86 -6.78
N ASP A 30 -4.14 12.02 -6.41
CA ASP A 30 -4.50 12.51 -5.10
C ASP A 30 -4.15 11.46 -4.04
N TRP A 31 -3.25 11.84 -3.13
CA TRP A 31 -2.81 10.99 -2.05
C TRP A 31 -3.93 10.71 -1.06
N GLU A 32 -4.77 11.69 -0.76
CA GLU A 32 -5.84 11.54 0.22
C GLU A 32 -6.90 10.55 -0.27
N ASN A 33 -7.25 10.58 -1.56
CA ASN A 33 -8.16 9.59 -2.15
C ASN A 33 -7.61 8.15 -2.03
N PHE A 34 -6.31 7.97 -2.20
CA PHE A 34 -5.66 6.67 -2.00
C PHE A 34 -5.65 6.27 -0.52
N ARG A 35 -5.27 7.20 0.37
CA ARG A 35 -5.19 7.02 1.81
C ARG A 35 -6.54 6.66 2.41
N GLU A 36 -7.60 7.38 2.04
CA GLU A 36 -8.96 7.13 2.49
C GLU A 36 -9.42 5.72 2.12
N LYS A 37 -9.05 5.20 0.95
CA LYS A 37 -9.38 3.82 0.54
C LYS A 37 -8.76 2.78 1.46
N LEU A 38 -7.51 2.99 1.90
CA LEU A 38 -6.87 2.10 2.85
C LEU A 38 -7.54 2.20 4.23
N ILE A 39 -7.73 3.41 4.75
CA ILE A 39 -8.31 3.66 6.09
C ILE A 39 -9.75 3.14 6.20
N ASN A 40 -10.54 3.33 5.15
CA ASN A 40 -11.94 2.91 5.07
C ASN A 40 -12.09 1.49 4.54
N SER A 41 -11.00 0.79 4.22
CA SER A 41 -11.08 -0.59 3.76
C SER A 41 -11.67 -1.50 4.83
N THR A 42 -12.60 -2.35 4.41
CA THR A 42 -13.26 -3.32 5.28
C THR A 42 -13.09 -4.72 4.73
N THR A 43 -13.08 -5.70 5.64
CA THR A 43 -13.06 -7.11 5.29
C THR A 43 -14.16 -7.82 6.05
N LYS A 44 -14.92 -8.66 5.35
CA LYS A 44 -15.91 -9.56 5.92
C LYS A 44 -15.24 -10.88 6.25
N ASN A 45 -15.30 -11.32 7.50
CA ASN A 45 -14.78 -12.63 7.88
C ASN A 45 -15.81 -13.74 7.59
N LYS A 46 -15.42 -15.01 7.81
CA LYS A 46 -16.29 -16.18 7.56
C LYS A 46 -17.59 -16.18 8.37
N SER A 47 -17.63 -15.53 9.54
CA SER A 47 -18.85 -15.38 10.34
C SER A 47 -19.75 -14.23 9.87
N GLY A 48 -19.35 -13.51 8.82
CA GLY A 48 -20.08 -12.41 8.23
C GLY A 48 -19.89 -11.07 8.94
N THR A 49 -19.01 -11.01 9.95
CA THR A 49 -18.66 -9.79 10.67
C THR A 49 -17.79 -8.92 9.77
N VAL A 50 -18.19 -7.66 9.60
CA VAL A 50 -17.42 -6.65 8.87
C VAL A 50 -16.54 -5.93 9.88
N GLY A 51 -15.23 -5.91 9.61
CA GLY A 51 -14.26 -5.15 10.39
C GLY A 51 -13.29 -4.42 9.48
N LYS A 52 -12.30 -3.75 10.08
CA LYS A 52 -11.21 -3.12 9.33
C LYS A 52 -10.46 -4.16 8.51
N GLY A 53 -10.17 -3.81 7.26
CA GLY A 53 -9.50 -4.67 6.30
C GLY A 53 -8.03 -4.36 6.20
N CYS A 54 -7.18 -5.39 6.23
CA CYS A 54 -5.81 -5.25 5.75
C CYS A 54 -5.83 -5.11 4.22
N ARG A 55 -4.83 -4.42 3.64
CA ARG A 55 -4.64 -4.28 2.20
C ARG A 55 -3.14 -4.27 1.88
N TYR A 56 -2.79 -4.63 0.65
CA TYR A 56 -1.50 -4.26 0.11
C TYR A 56 -1.70 -3.19 -0.93
N ALA A 57 -0.73 -2.30 -1.08
CA ALA A 57 -0.73 -1.36 -2.16
C ALA A 57 0.65 -1.26 -2.78
N VAL A 58 0.67 -1.00 -4.09
CA VAL A 58 1.86 -0.55 -4.80
C VAL A 58 1.55 0.85 -5.28
N TYR A 59 2.38 1.80 -4.91
CA TYR A 59 2.22 3.20 -5.27
C TYR A 59 3.52 3.71 -5.91
N ASP A 60 3.40 4.41 -7.04
CA ASP A 60 4.54 5.04 -7.72
C ASP A 60 4.72 6.46 -7.18
N PHE A 61 5.63 6.62 -6.21
CA PHE A 61 5.89 7.91 -5.58
C PHE A 61 6.81 8.74 -6.44
N GLU A 62 6.30 9.92 -6.80
CA GLU A 62 7.07 10.93 -7.50
C GLU A 62 7.46 12.00 -6.48
N TYR A 63 8.76 12.27 -6.34
CA TYR A 63 9.26 13.32 -5.46
C TYR A 63 10.41 14.08 -6.10
N SER A 64 10.50 15.36 -5.78
CA SER A 64 11.58 16.25 -6.22
C SER A 64 12.76 16.16 -5.25
N LEU A 65 13.98 16.26 -5.79
CA LEU A 65 15.19 16.39 -4.97
C LEU A 65 15.43 17.86 -4.64
N ALA A 66 15.76 18.14 -3.38
CA ALA A 66 16.00 19.49 -2.85
C ALA A 66 17.07 20.30 -3.62
N ALA A 67 18.00 19.61 -4.29
CA ALA A 67 19.13 20.22 -4.99
C ALA A 67 18.86 20.60 -6.46
N GLY A 68 17.61 20.47 -6.95
CA GLY A 68 17.28 20.75 -8.35
C GLY A 68 17.66 19.63 -9.33
N ASP A 69 18.11 18.48 -8.83
CA ASP A 69 18.54 17.28 -9.58
C ASP A 69 17.39 16.47 -10.23
N GLY A 70 16.25 17.12 -10.46
CA GLY A 70 15.10 16.57 -11.15
C GLY A 70 14.15 15.75 -10.27
N VAL A 71 13.17 15.14 -10.95
CA VAL A 71 12.09 14.34 -10.37
C VAL A 71 12.50 12.88 -10.34
N ARG A 72 12.33 12.21 -9.19
CA ARG A 72 12.54 10.77 -9.06
C ARG A 72 11.24 10.05 -8.81
N ASN A 73 11.13 8.86 -9.41
CA ASN A 73 10.02 7.94 -9.20
C ASN A 73 10.52 6.71 -8.45
N LYS A 74 9.79 6.29 -7.42
CA LYS A 74 10.05 5.08 -6.67
C LYS A 74 8.76 4.30 -6.49
N ILE A 75 8.79 3.06 -6.98
CA ILE A 75 7.73 2.09 -6.72
C ILE A 75 7.87 1.64 -5.26
N THR A 76 6.86 1.97 -4.46
CA THR A 76 6.81 1.63 -3.04
C THR A 76 5.69 0.62 -2.81
N PHE A 77 6.02 -0.44 -2.09
CA PHE A 77 5.06 -1.41 -1.60
C PHE A 77 4.62 -1.02 -0.19
N ILE A 78 3.33 -0.93 0.05
CA ILE A 78 2.71 -0.56 1.32
C ILE A 78 1.89 -1.75 1.81
N ALA A 79 2.23 -2.29 2.97
CA ALA A 79 1.43 -3.29 3.67
C ALA A 79 0.59 -2.57 4.74
N TRP A 80 -0.71 -2.39 4.44
CA TRP A 80 -1.69 -1.81 5.35
C TRP A 80 -2.30 -2.90 6.23
N SER A 81 -2.06 -2.81 7.54
CA SER A 81 -2.57 -3.75 8.52
C SER A 81 -3.03 -3.02 9.77
N PRO A 82 -4.25 -2.44 9.76
CA PRO A 82 -4.71 -1.62 10.87
C PRO A 82 -4.74 -2.40 12.18
N ASP A 83 -4.37 -1.76 13.29
CA ASP A 83 -4.31 -2.45 14.60
C ASP A 83 -5.65 -3.06 15.01
N ASP A 84 -6.75 -2.40 14.65
CA ASP A 84 -8.11 -2.86 14.90
C ASP A 84 -8.59 -3.97 13.92
N ALA A 85 -7.76 -4.39 12.96
CA ALA A 85 -8.09 -5.53 12.11
C ALA A 85 -8.06 -6.85 12.91
N GLY A 86 -8.90 -7.80 12.50
CA GLY A 86 -8.94 -9.13 13.10
C GLY A 86 -7.57 -9.83 13.04
N VAL A 87 -7.22 -10.54 14.12
CA VAL A 87 -5.93 -11.24 14.26
C VAL A 87 -5.67 -12.22 13.10
N GLN A 88 -6.69 -12.99 12.71
CA GLN A 88 -6.55 -13.96 11.62
C GLN A 88 -6.21 -13.29 10.27
N PRO A 89 -6.97 -12.28 9.79
CA PRO A 89 -6.56 -11.50 8.62
C PRO A 89 -5.13 -10.97 8.71
N LYS A 90 -4.75 -10.32 9.81
CA LYS A 90 -3.39 -9.78 10.00
C LYS A 90 -2.31 -10.85 9.81
N MET A 91 -2.52 -12.04 10.37
CA MET A 91 -1.57 -13.16 10.24
C MET A 91 -1.45 -13.66 8.80
N ILE A 92 -2.57 -13.79 8.07
CA ILE A 92 -2.55 -14.25 6.68
C ILE A 92 -1.91 -13.18 5.79
N TYR A 93 -2.24 -11.91 5.98
CA TYR A 93 -1.60 -10.81 5.26
C TYR A 93 -0.10 -10.71 5.56
N ALA A 94 0.34 -10.92 6.80
CA ALA A 94 1.77 -10.97 7.10
C ALA A 94 2.48 -12.13 6.36
N SER A 95 1.83 -13.30 6.29
CA SER A 95 2.38 -14.51 5.68
C SER A 95 2.43 -14.43 4.14
N SER A 96 1.42 -13.82 3.52
CA SER A 96 1.31 -13.71 2.06
C SER A 96 2.06 -12.53 1.46
N LYS A 97 2.54 -11.59 2.30
CA LYS A 97 3.26 -10.37 1.89
C LYS A 97 4.45 -10.67 0.98
N GLU A 98 5.32 -11.58 1.41
CA GLU A 98 6.56 -11.89 0.68
C GLU A 98 6.29 -12.52 -0.68
N ALA A 99 5.24 -13.34 -0.79
CA ALA A 99 4.84 -13.95 -2.06
C ALA A 99 4.37 -12.89 -3.06
N LEU A 100 3.52 -11.94 -2.63
CA LEU A 100 3.10 -10.82 -3.47
C LEU A 100 4.28 -9.96 -3.88
N LYS A 101 5.13 -9.58 -2.92
CA LYS A 101 6.31 -8.75 -3.16
C LYS A 101 7.24 -9.35 -4.21
N ARG A 102 7.48 -10.66 -4.16
CA ARG A 102 8.31 -11.37 -5.16
C ARG A 102 7.68 -11.41 -6.55
N SER A 103 6.35 -11.39 -6.65
CA SER A 103 5.65 -11.31 -7.94
C SER A 103 5.74 -9.92 -8.59
N LEU A 104 6.06 -8.89 -7.79
CA LEU A 104 6.15 -7.50 -8.21
C LEU A 104 7.59 -7.13 -8.55
N THR A 105 7.83 -6.70 -9.78
CA THR A 105 9.17 -6.28 -10.21
C THR A 105 9.40 -4.79 -9.95
N GLY A 106 10.57 -4.43 -9.42
CA GLY A 106 11.01 -3.04 -9.33
C GLY A 106 10.57 -2.30 -8.07
N ILE A 107 10.10 -3.00 -7.04
CA ILE A 107 9.86 -2.40 -5.72
C ILE A 107 11.18 -1.82 -5.19
N ALA A 108 11.20 -0.51 -5.00
CA ALA A 108 12.35 0.23 -4.49
C ALA A 108 12.31 0.39 -2.96
N THR A 109 11.11 0.40 -2.39
CA THR A 109 10.89 0.61 -0.94
C THR A 109 9.70 -0.21 -0.48
N GLU A 110 9.82 -0.77 0.72
CA GLU A 110 8.74 -1.47 1.42
C GLU A 110 8.39 -0.69 2.67
N LEU A 111 7.10 -0.52 2.94
CA LEU A 111 6.57 0.15 4.10
C LEU A 111 5.47 -0.70 4.72
N GLN A 112 5.47 -0.79 6.03
CA GLN A 112 4.39 -1.38 6.81
C GLN A 112 3.71 -0.26 7.59
N ALA A 113 2.39 -0.23 7.52
CA ALA A 113 1.57 0.77 8.19
C ALA A 113 0.43 0.10 8.95
N ASN A 114 0.24 0.50 10.20
CA ASN A 114 -0.77 -0.05 11.10
C ASN A 114 -1.77 1.02 11.59
N ASP A 115 -1.49 2.30 11.35
CA ASP A 115 -2.42 3.39 11.65
C ASP A 115 -2.44 4.48 10.56
N ALA A 116 -3.38 5.40 10.67
CA ALA A 116 -3.58 6.44 9.67
C ALA A 116 -2.41 7.43 9.57
N ASP A 117 -1.56 7.49 10.59
CA ASP A 117 -0.44 8.42 10.72
C ASP A 117 0.79 7.86 9.98
N ASP A 118 0.97 6.53 9.99
CA ASP A 118 2.00 5.82 9.22
C ASP A 118 1.89 6.06 7.70
N ILE A 119 0.66 6.35 7.22
CA ILE A 119 0.36 6.64 5.80
C ILE A 119 0.07 8.12 5.53
N GLU A 120 0.47 9.02 6.42
CA GLU A 120 0.52 10.44 6.08
C GLU A 120 1.51 10.69 4.94
N TYR A 121 1.16 11.63 4.05
CA TYR A 121 1.96 11.94 2.88
C TYR A 121 3.42 12.25 3.25
N ASP A 122 3.63 13.11 4.24
CA ASP A 122 4.96 13.53 4.68
C ASP A 122 5.76 12.35 5.27
N THR A 123 5.11 11.49 6.06
CA THR A 123 5.71 10.27 6.63
C THR A 123 6.20 9.33 5.54
N ILE A 124 5.37 9.12 4.51
CA ILE A 124 5.73 8.25 3.39
C ILE A 124 6.83 8.89 2.53
N VAL A 125 6.70 10.16 2.16
CA VAL A 125 7.70 10.86 1.33
C VAL A 125 9.06 10.88 2.02
N LYS A 126 9.12 11.13 3.34
CA LYS A 126 10.35 11.07 4.12
C LYS A 126 11.00 9.68 4.06
N THR A 127 10.19 8.63 4.20
CA THR A 127 10.66 7.24 4.16
C THR A 127 11.15 6.83 2.76
N VAL A 128 10.34 7.12 1.74
CA VAL A 128 10.63 6.78 0.33
C VAL A 128 11.84 7.57 -0.17
N SER A 129 11.96 8.84 0.18
CA SER A 129 13.11 9.66 -0.23
C SER A 129 14.39 9.33 0.54
N LYS A 130 14.31 8.59 1.65
CA LYS A 130 15.42 8.39 2.62
C LYS A 130 16.01 9.72 3.11
N GLY A 131 15.17 10.75 3.24
CA GLY A 131 15.58 12.11 3.63
C GLY A 131 16.24 12.94 2.51
N LEU A 132 16.12 12.53 1.25
CA LEU A 132 16.64 13.28 0.09
C LEU A 132 15.60 14.20 -0.57
N ALA A 133 14.34 14.14 -0.14
CA ALA A 133 13.31 15.07 -0.55
C ALA A 133 13.44 16.38 0.23
N GLY A 134 13.20 17.50 -0.44
CA GLY A 134 13.13 18.83 0.16
C GLY A 134 12.54 19.83 -0.82
#